data_AF-C3V3U0-F1
#
_entry.id   AF-C3V3U0-F1
#
_cell.length_a   1.000
_cell.length_b   1.000
_cell.length_c   1.000
_cell.angle_alpha   90.00
_cell.angle_beta   90.00
_cell.angle_gamma   90.00
#
_symmetry.space_group_name_H-M   'P 1'
#
loop_
_entity.id
_entity.type
_entity.pdbx_description
1 polymer ?
#
loop_
_entity_poly.entity_id
_entity_poly.type
_entity_poly.pdbx_seq_one_letter_code
_entity_poly.pdbx_strand_id
1 'polypeptide(L)' 'GRLNQTSFLAPRPGVYYGQCSEICGANHSFMPIVVEAIPLASFENWSSLTSS' A
#
# COMPACT_ATOMS: atom_id res chain seq x y z
N GLY A 1 -4.32 -13.38 18.08
CA GLY A 1 -4.22 -12.68 16.79
C GLY A 1 -4.03 -13.70 15.68
N ARG A 2 -4.44 -13.39 14.45
CA ARG A 2 -4.22 -14.22 13.25
C ARG A 2 -3.38 -13.40 12.26
N LEU A 3 -2.42 -14.03 11.60
CA LEU A 3 -1.68 -13.43 10.48
C LEU A 3 -2.28 -13.97 9.18
N ASN A 4 -2.79 -13.08 8.33
CA ASN A 4 -3.37 -13.42 7.03
C ASN A 4 -2.46 -12.90 5.92
N GLN A 5 -2.53 -13.53 4.74
CA GLN A 5 -1.73 -13.14 3.56
C GLN A 5 -2.65 -12.95 2.35
N THR A 6 -2.29 -12.00 1.49
CA THR A 6 -2.91 -11.78 0.18
C THR A 6 -1.82 -11.28 -0.77
N SER A 7 -1.98 -11.53 -2.07
CA SER A 7 -1.06 -11.07 -3.11
C SER A 7 -1.73 -10.08 -4.05
N PHE A 8 -0.92 -9.26 -4.71
CA PHE A 8 -1.37 -8.25 -5.66
C PHE A 8 -0.34 -8.13 -6.79
N LEU A 9 -0.82 -7.98 -8.02
CA LEU A 9 0.01 -7.73 -9.20
C LEU A 9 -0.47 -6.43 -9.84
N ALA A 10 0.42 -5.44 -9.97
CA ALA A 10 0.17 -4.19 -10.68
C ALA A 10 0.73 -4.26 -12.11
N PRO A 11 -0.09 -4.55 -13.14
CA PRO A 11 0.39 -4.68 -14.51
C PRO A 11 0.82 -3.34 -15.12
N ARG A 12 0.43 -2.22 -14.51
CA ARG A 12 0.76 -0.87 -14.95
C ARG A 12 1.18 -0.02 -13.74
N PRO A 13 2.17 0.88 -13.89
CA PRO A 13 2.45 1.89 -12.90
C PRO A 13 1.21 2.74 -12.59
N GLY A 14 1.08 3.20 -11.34
CA GLY A 14 -0.04 4.01 -10.91
C GLY A 14 -0.29 3.95 -9.40
N VAL A 15 -1.25 4.75 -8.94
CA VAL A 15 -1.68 4.82 -7.55
C VAL A 15 -3.01 4.09 -7.38
N TYR A 16 -3.06 3.16 -6.43
CA TYR A 16 -4.21 2.32 -6.12
C TYR A 16 -4.73 2.67 -4.71
N TYR A 17 -6.04 2.89 -4.59
CA TYR A 17 -6.69 3.29 -3.34
C TYR A 17 -7.58 2.17 -2.80
N GLY A 18 -7.52 1.96 -1.49
CA GLY A 18 -8.40 1.08 -0.73
C GLY A 18 -8.97 1.79 0.49
N GLN A 19 -10.04 1.21 1.05
CA GLN A 19 -10.65 1.65 2.30
C GLN A 19 -10.65 0.47 3.28
N CYS A 20 -10.76 0.77 4.57
CA CYS A 20 -11.03 -0.27 5.55
C CYS A 20 -12.38 -0.94 5.24
N SER A 21 -12.42 -2.27 5.21
CA SER A 21 -13.63 -3.03 4.83
C SER A 21 -14.36 -3.67 6.01
N GLU A 22 -13.94 -3.35 7.25
CA GLU A 22 -14.56 -3.85 8.48
C GLU A 22 -14.69 -2.71 9.47
N ILE A 23 -15.90 -2.51 10.03
CA ILE A 23 -16.15 -1.39 10.93
C ILE A 23 -15.28 -1.51 12.19
N CYS A 24 -14.41 -0.52 12.40
CA CYS A 24 -13.36 -0.59 13.43
C CYS A 24 -13.38 0.56 14.45
N GLY A 25 -14.36 1.46 14.36
CA GLY A 25 -14.54 2.60 15.28
C GLY A 25 -15.00 3.87 14.58
N ALA A 26 -15.08 4.98 15.32
CA ALA A 26 -15.60 6.26 14.82
C ALA A 26 -14.83 6.83 13.61
N ASN A 27 -13.53 6.52 13.51
CA ASN A 27 -12.67 7.00 12.43
C ASN A 27 -12.54 6.02 11.25
N HIS A 28 -13.39 4.99 11.19
CA HIS A 28 -13.32 3.94 10.17
C HIS A 28 -13.28 4.47 8.72
N SER A 29 -13.98 5.56 8.42
CA SER A 29 -13.98 6.18 7.08
C SER A 29 -12.77 7.08 6.80
N PHE A 30 -11.93 7.35 7.79
CA PHE A 30 -10.78 8.28 7.70
C PHE A 30 -9.43 7.56 7.73
N MET A 31 -9.40 6.29 7.34
CA MET A 31 -8.19 5.46 7.30
C MET A 31 -8.01 4.78 5.92
N PRO A 32 -7.75 5.56 4.86
CA PRO A 32 -7.51 5.01 3.53
C PRO A 32 -6.19 4.23 3.47
N ILE A 33 -6.10 3.30 2.52
CA ILE A 33 -4.89 2.56 2.19
C ILE A 33 -4.45 2.99 0.79
N VAL A 34 -3.17 3.30 0.60
CA VAL A 34 -2.62 3.71 -0.70
C VAL A 34 -1.44 2.79 -1.07
N VAL A 35 -1.45 2.29 -2.29
CA VAL A 35 -0.33 1.55 -2.88
C VAL A 35 0.10 2.26 -4.15
N GLU A 36 1.37 2.62 -4.24
CA GLU A 36 1.96 3.20 -5.43
C GLU A 36 2.84 2.16 -6.14
N ALA A 37 2.50 1.83 -7.39
CA ALA A 37 3.31 0.98 -8.24
C ALA A 37 4.16 1.86 -9.17
N ILE A 38 5.48 1.78 -9.01
CA ILE A 38 6.47 2.53 -9.79
C ILE A 38 7.44 1.57 -10.49
N PRO A 39 8.16 2.01 -11.54
CA PRO A 39 9.22 1.21 -12.14
C PRO A 39 10.30 0.82 -11.12
N LEU A 40 10.91 -0.36 -11.31
CA LEU A 40 11.89 -0.92 -10.37
C LEU A 40 13.04 0.05 -10.03
N ALA A 41 13.61 0.72 -11.03
CA ALA A 41 14.70 1.68 -10.82
C ALA A 41 14.31 2.84 -9.88
N SER A 42 13.05 3.30 -9.94
CA SER A 42 12.53 4.33 -9.03
C SER A 42 12.35 3.78 -7.62
N PHE A 43 11.88 2.54 -7.50
CA PHE A 43 11.74 1.86 -6.20
C PHE A 43 13.09 1.63 -5.53
N GLU A 44 14.09 1.15 -6.25
CA GLU A 44 15.44 0.92 -5.72
C GLU A 44 16.06 2.23 -5.21
N ASN A 45 15.95 3.31 -5.99
CA ASN A 45 16.40 4.63 -5.57
C ASN A 45 15.71 5.07 -4.26
N TRP A 46 14.37 5.04 -4.24
CA TRP A 46 13.59 5.38 -3.04
C TRP A 46 13.99 4.54 -1.80
N SER A 47 14.17 3.24 -1.99
CA SER A 47 14.55 2.33 -0.90
C SER A 47 15.92 2.69 -0.30
N SER A 48 16.88 3.07 -1.16
CA SER A 48 18.22 3.46 -0.73
C SER A 48 18.24 4.74 0.10
N LEU A 49 17.40 5.73 -0.26
CA LEU A 49 17.26 6.99 0.49
C LEU A 49 16.73 6.78 1.91
N THR A 50 15.98 5.70 2.13
CA THR A 50 15.35 5.40 3.43
C THR A 50 16.26 4.56 4.33
N SER A 51 17.34 4.00 3.77
CA SER A 51 18.27 3.09 4.46
C SER A 51 19.51 3.76 5.05
N SER A 52 19.61 5.09 4.97
CA SER A 52 20.69 5.92 5.52
C SER A 52 20.26 6.75 6.73
#